data_AF-A0A2N6EQZ9-F1
#
_entry.id   AF-A0A2N6EQZ9-F1
#
_cell.length_a   1.000
_cell.length_b   1.000
_cell.length_c   1.000
_cell.angle_alpha   90.00
_cell.angle_beta   90.00
_cell.angle_gamma   90.00
#
_symmetry.space_group_name_H-M   'P 1'
#
loop_
_entity.id
_entity.type
_entity.pdbx_description
1 polymer ?
#
loop_
_entity_poly.entity_id
_entity_poly.type
_entity_poly.pdbx_seq_one_letter_code
_entity_poly.pdbx_strand_id
1 'polypeptide(L)'
;MSEKIRNIAIIAHVDHGKTTLVDAMLIQSGVFREHQVITERVMDSNDLEKERGITILSKNLSVHHGDLKINIVDTPGHADFGGEVERILKMVDSVLLLVDAFDGPMPQTRFVLKKSLDLGIKPIVVINKIDRPGARPEEVVNMVFDLFCELDANEDQLDFPIVYASAKLGIAKRELADESDNLEALFEMIGERVDPPVADPQAPFQMLVTSIDYNKFIGRTGTGKIVNGSIRSGETVARIDRDGKVTSGRISKLLGYQGLQQVELEQATAGDIVTIAGFEELGISETLADTEHPVA
;
A
#
# COMPACT_ATOMS: atom_id res chain seq x y z
N MET A 1 18.83 -13.44 -6.24
CA MET A 1 17.50 -14.04 -6.06
C MET A 1 16.49 -12.95 -6.31
N SER A 2 15.42 -13.22 -7.04
CA SER A 2 14.36 -12.21 -7.28
C SER A 2 13.69 -11.91 -5.94
N GLU A 3 13.61 -10.64 -5.54
CA GLU A 3 12.84 -10.24 -4.37
C GLU A 3 11.38 -10.66 -4.53
N LYS A 4 10.76 -11.17 -3.46
CA LYS A 4 9.33 -11.48 -3.45
C LYS A 4 8.57 -10.20 -3.12
N ILE A 5 8.03 -9.56 -4.13
CA ILE A 5 7.26 -8.32 -3.95
C ILE A 5 5.84 -8.66 -3.48
N ARG A 6 5.32 -7.88 -2.53
CA ARG A 6 3.91 -7.84 -2.12
C ARG A 6 3.47 -6.39 -2.04
N ASN A 7 2.47 -6.00 -2.83
CA ASN A 7 1.90 -4.66 -2.73
C ASN A 7 0.60 -4.75 -1.93
N ILE A 8 0.52 -4.04 -0.82
CA ILE A 8 -0.66 -4.00 0.03
C ILE A 8 -1.12 -2.57 0.28
N ALA A 9 -2.42 -2.39 0.46
CA ALA A 9 -2.96 -1.16 1.04
C ALA A 9 -3.50 -1.40 2.44
N ILE A 10 -3.47 -0.39 3.31
CA ILE A 10 -4.10 -0.49 4.64
C ILE A 10 -5.39 0.31 4.65
N ILE A 11 -6.48 -0.35 5.00
CA ILE A 11 -7.80 0.23 5.19
C ILE A 11 -8.07 0.24 6.70
N ALA A 12 -8.23 1.43 7.28
CA ALA A 12 -8.43 1.57 8.72
C ALA A 12 -9.35 2.76 9.04
N HIS A 13 -10.11 2.64 10.12
CA HIS A 13 -10.80 3.79 10.69
C HIS A 13 -9.81 4.67 11.45
N VAL A 14 -10.23 5.92 11.69
CA VAL A 14 -9.52 6.84 12.60
C VAL A 14 -9.34 6.14 13.94
N ASP A 15 -8.16 6.24 14.52
CA ASP A 15 -7.81 5.61 15.80
C ASP A 15 -7.78 4.08 15.86
N HIS A 16 -7.99 3.33 14.77
CA HIS A 16 -7.78 1.86 14.77
C HIS A 16 -6.28 1.47 14.79
N GLY A 17 -5.38 2.44 14.80
CA GLY A 17 -3.94 2.23 15.00
C GLY A 17 -3.15 1.95 13.72
N LYS A 18 -3.59 2.46 12.56
CA LYS A 18 -2.88 2.32 11.27
C LYS A 18 -1.43 2.78 11.37
N THR A 19 -1.22 4.01 11.82
CA THR A 19 0.11 4.61 11.96
C THR A 19 0.97 3.80 12.92
N THR A 20 0.43 3.41 14.08
CA THR A 20 1.14 2.59 15.07
C THR A 20 1.55 1.23 14.51
N LEU A 21 0.69 0.58 13.71
CA LEU A 21 1.00 -0.70 13.09
C LEU A 21 2.12 -0.55 12.07
N VAL A 22 2.02 0.45 11.20
CA VAL A 22 3.05 0.76 10.19
C VAL A 22 4.40 1.07 10.85
N ASP A 23 4.40 1.87 11.91
CA ASP A 23 5.61 2.20 12.66
C ASP A 23 6.24 0.94 13.28
N ALA A 24 5.43 0.05 13.86
CA ALA A 24 5.91 -1.22 14.41
C ALA A 24 6.49 -2.14 13.31
N MET A 25 5.85 -2.21 12.13
CA MET A 25 6.37 -2.95 10.97
C MET A 25 7.72 -2.38 10.51
N LEU A 26 7.86 -1.05 10.43
CA LEU A 26 9.11 -0.39 10.04
C LEU A 26 10.25 -0.69 11.03
N ILE A 27 9.99 -0.60 12.33
CA ILE A 27 10.98 -0.88 13.38
C ILE A 27 11.47 -2.33 13.27
N GLN A 28 10.54 -3.29 13.15
CA GLN A 28 10.89 -4.70 13.15
C GLN A 28 11.47 -5.20 11.81
N SER A 29 11.20 -4.50 10.71
CA SER A 29 11.83 -4.77 9.40
C SER A 29 13.31 -4.37 9.31
N GLY A 30 13.89 -3.79 10.38
CA GLY A 30 15.29 -3.40 10.43
C GLY A 30 15.65 -2.19 9.55
N VAL A 31 14.64 -1.49 8.99
CA VAL A 31 14.80 -0.27 8.20
C VAL A 31 15.45 0.85 9.02
N PHE A 32 15.21 0.88 10.34
CA PHE A 32 15.88 1.78 11.27
C PHE A 32 17.11 1.10 11.89
N ARG A 33 18.32 1.45 11.42
CA ARG A 33 19.53 1.27 12.24
C ARG A 33 19.38 2.12 13.50
N GLU A 34 19.91 1.63 14.63
CA GLU A 34 19.75 2.10 16.03
C GLU A 34 19.85 3.63 16.34
N HIS A 35 20.04 4.52 15.36
CA HIS A 35 20.31 5.96 15.55
C HIS A 35 19.44 6.93 14.73
N GLN A 36 18.35 6.49 14.11
CA GLN A 36 17.37 7.45 13.53
C GLN A 36 16.35 7.87 14.59
N VAL A 37 16.28 9.18 14.83
CA VAL A 37 15.30 9.79 15.74
C VAL A 37 13.89 9.49 15.20
N ILE A 38 13.16 8.66 15.94
CA ILE A 38 11.74 8.39 15.72
C ILE A 38 11.01 9.69 16.04
N THR A 39 10.58 10.44 15.04
CA THR A 39 9.52 11.44 15.24
C THR A 39 8.24 10.65 15.49
N GLU A 40 7.66 10.77 16.69
CA GLU A 40 6.62 9.90 17.30
C GLU A 40 5.38 9.54 16.45
N ARG A 41 5.16 10.13 15.27
CA ARG A 41 4.06 9.81 14.34
C ARG A 41 4.48 10.20 12.93
N VAL A 42 4.89 9.23 12.09
CA VAL A 42 5.47 9.56 10.78
C VAL A 42 4.42 9.66 9.66
N MET A 43 3.24 9.05 9.87
CA MET A 43 2.15 9.06 8.90
C MET A 43 1.31 10.35 8.98
N ASP A 44 1.12 10.93 10.18
CA ASP A 44 0.32 12.15 10.39
C ASP A 44 1.21 13.41 10.35
N SER A 45 1.82 13.72 9.21
CA SER A 45 2.75 14.87 9.13
C SER A 45 2.07 16.21 8.89
N ASN A 46 0.82 16.24 8.42
CA ASN A 46 0.12 17.49 8.11
C ASN A 46 -0.75 17.96 9.30
N ASP A 47 -0.71 19.25 9.63
CA ASP A 47 -1.52 19.81 10.72
C ASP A 47 -3.03 19.65 10.47
N LEU A 48 -3.45 19.69 9.20
CA LEU A 48 -4.82 19.39 8.76
C LEU A 48 -5.23 17.92 8.96
N GLU A 49 -4.29 16.99 8.82
CA GLU A 49 -4.54 15.55 9.07
C GLU A 49 -4.73 15.31 10.56
N LYS A 50 -3.90 15.95 11.40
CA LYS A 50 -4.02 15.88 12.87
C LYS A 50 -5.29 16.55 13.39
N GLU A 51 -5.66 17.70 12.82
CA GLU A 51 -6.85 18.47 13.25
C GLU A 51 -8.15 17.73 12.89
N ARG A 52 -8.17 17.01 11.78
CA ARG A 52 -9.37 16.31 11.29
C ARG A 52 -9.37 14.80 11.52
N GLY A 53 -8.27 14.24 12.02
CA GLY A 53 -8.10 12.79 12.23
C GLY A 53 -8.17 11.98 10.93
N ILE A 54 -7.84 12.57 9.77
CA ILE A 54 -7.93 11.89 8.47
C ILE A 54 -6.57 11.87 7.79
N THR A 55 -6.26 10.81 7.05
CA THR A 55 -5.11 10.79 6.14
C THR A 55 -5.49 11.51 4.85
N ILE A 56 -4.74 12.56 4.50
CA ILE A 56 -4.99 13.42 3.34
C ILE A 56 -3.95 13.15 2.24
N LEU A 57 -2.71 12.82 2.60
CA LEU A 57 -1.63 12.49 1.66
C LEU A 57 -1.23 11.03 1.77
N SER A 58 -1.47 10.27 0.70
CA SER A 58 -1.05 8.88 0.56
C SER A 58 0.48 8.78 0.49
N LYS A 59 1.12 8.27 1.56
CA LYS A 59 2.57 8.00 1.56
C LYS A 59 2.80 6.52 1.23
N ASN A 60 3.60 6.28 0.21
CA ASN A 60 4.11 4.95 -0.07
C ASN A 60 5.35 4.68 0.78
N LEU A 61 5.48 3.45 1.24
CA LEU A 61 6.67 2.99 1.95
C LEU A 61 6.95 1.53 1.60
N SER A 62 8.15 1.06 1.92
CA SER A 62 8.51 -0.35 1.78
C SER A 62 9.13 -0.87 3.07
N VAL A 63 8.79 -2.11 3.42
CA VAL A 63 9.43 -2.86 4.50
C VAL A 63 10.00 -4.16 3.96
N HIS A 64 11.15 -4.56 4.47
CA HIS A 64 11.79 -5.82 4.09
C HIS A 64 11.69 -6.82 5.24
N HIS A 65 11.30 -8.04 4.91
CA HIS A 65 11.26 -9.15 5.85
C HIS A 65 11.85 -10.39 5.19
N GLY A 66 13.11 -10.74 5.53
CA GLY A 66 13.84 -11.79 4.82
C GLY A 66 14.02 -11.48 3.33
N ASP A 67 13.46 -12.31 2.45
CA ASP A 67 13.44 -12.12 0.99
C ASP A 67 12.17 -11.42 0.46
N LEU A 68 11.25 -11.06 1.37
CA LEU A 68 9.98 -10.41 1.08
C LEU A 68 10.14 -8.88 1.12
N LYS A 69 9.76 -8.22 0.04
CA LYS A 69 9.61 -6.76 -0.05
C LYS A 69 8.13 -6.43 -0.03
N ILE A 70 7.67 -5.82 1.05
CA ILE A 70 6.27 -5.43 1.20
C ILE A 70 6.18 -3.93 0.94
N ASN A 71 5.56 -3.54 -0.17
CA ASN A 71 5.21 -2.15 -0.43
C ASN A 71 3.85 -1.87 0.20
N ILE A 72 3.79 -0.86 1.07
CA ILE A 72 2.57 -0.42 1.72
C ILE A 72 2.16 0.90 1.09
N VAL A 73 0.98 0.90 0.49
CA VAL A 73 0.35 2.07 -0.09
C VAL A 73 -0.76 2.52 0.83
N ASP A 74 -0.64 3.73 1.37
CA ASP A 74 -1.71 4.24 2.22
C ASP A 74 -2.95 4.61 1.40
N THR A 75 -4.15 4.31 1.91
CA THR A 75 -5.43 4.70 1.27
C THR A 75 -6.09 5.85 2.02
N PRO A 76 -6.59 6.89 1.34
CA PRO A 76 -7.46 7.87 1.96
C PRO A 76 -8.73 7.20 2.49
N GLY A 77 -9.08 7.45 3.74
CA GLY A 77 -10.21 6.81 4.42
C GLY A 77 -11.58 7.46 4.19
N HIS A 78 -11.67 8.50 3.36
CA HIS A 78 -12.90 9.28 3.17
C HIS A 78 -13.46 9.18 1.75
N ALA A 79 -14.79 9.05 1.63
CA ALA A 79 -15.49 8.84 0.35
C ALA A 79 -15.26 9.97 -0.68
N ASP A 80 -14.97 11.18 -0.21
CA ASP A 80 -14.66 12.34 -1.05
C ASP A 80 -13.43 12.14 -1.95
N PHE A 81 -12.58 11.15 -1.66
CA PHE A 81 -11.39 10.81 -2.45
C PHE A 81 -11.57 9.56 -3.32
N GLY A 82 -12.81 9.20 -3.68
CA GLY A 82 -13.13 7.95 -4.37
C GLY A 82 -12.30 7.66 -5.62
N GLY A 83 -12.04 8.66 -6.46
CA GLY A 83 -11.19 8.49 -7.65
C GLY A 83 -9.72 8.18 -7.31
N GLU A 84 -9.20 8.71 -6.21
CA GLU A 84 -7.84 8.39 -5.73
C GLU A 84 -7.76 6.99 -5.13
N VAL A 85 -8.77 6.62 -4.33
CA VAL A 85 -8.90 5.28 -3.76
C VAL A 85 -8.86 4.21 -4.85
N GLU A 86 -9.65 4.36 -5.92
CA GLU A 86 -9.65 3.39 -7.02
C GLU A 86 -8.29 3.26 -7.72
N ARG A 87 -7.53 4.36 -7.85
CA ARG A 87 -6.19 4.32 -8.45
C ARG A 87 -5.18 3.64 -7.54
N ILE A 88 -5.27 3.86 -6.24
CA ILE A 88 -4.42 3.20 -5.25
C ILE A 88 -4.69 1.71 -5.22
N LEU A 89 -5.96 1.31 -5.22
CA LEU A 89 -6.34 -0.11 -5.21
C LEU A 89 -5.83 -0.86 -6.45
N LYS A 90 -5.62 -0.18 -7.59
CA LYS A 90 -4.97 -0.77 -8.77
C LYS A 90 -3.47 -1.00 -8.63
N MET A 91 -2.80 -0.35 -7.67
CA MET A 91 -1.37 -0.58 -7.40
C MET A 91 -1.14 -1.77 -6.48
N VAL A 92 -2.13 -2.21 -5.72
CA VAL A 92 -1.96 -3.25 -4.70
C VAL A 92 -2.55 -4.57 -5.16
N ASP A 93 -2.06 -5.65 -4.56
CA ASP A 93 -2.47 -7.02 -4.86
C ASP A 93 -3.32 -7.60 -3.70
N SER A 94 -3.29 -6.96 -2.52
CA SER A 94 -4.18 -7.23 -1.37
C SER A 94 -4.41 -5.98 -0.52
N VAL A 95 -5.33 -6.05 0.45
CA VAL A 95 -5.56 -5.01 1.45
C VAL A 95 -5.50 -5.59 2.87
N LEU A 96 -4.93 -4.84 3.81
CA LEU A 96 -5.05 -5.11 5.24
C LEU A 96 -6.21 -4.29 5.79
N LEU A 97 -7.29 -4.97 6.20
CA LEU A 97 -8.40 -4.33 6.90
C LEU A 97 -8.10 -4.30 8.41
N LEU A 98 -7.77 -3.12 8.93
CA LEU A 98 -7.43 -2.93 10.33
C LEU A 98 -8.66 -2.54 11.17
N VAL A 99 -9.01 -3.40 12.12
CA VAL A 99 -10.22 -3.28 12.94
C VAL A 99 -9.86 -3.30 14.42
N ASP A 100 -10.39 -2.37 15.20
CA ASP A 100 -10.19 -2.36 16.65
C ASP A 100 -10.95 -3.53 17.30
N ALA A 101 -10.27 -4.29 18.17
CA ALA A 101 -10.80 -5.48 18.84
C ALA A 101 -11.93 -5.19 19.84
N PHE A 102 -12.19 -3.93 20.17
CA PHE A 102 -13.29 -3.50 21.03
C PHE A 102 -14.39 -2.83 20.21
N ASP A 103 -14.04 -1.85 19.40
CA ASP A 103 -15.01 -1.01 18.69
C ASP A 103 -15.64 -1.73 17.47
N GLY A 104 -14.87 -2.58 16.77
CA GLY A 104 -15.33 -3.31 15.59
C GLY A 104 -15.28 -2.50 14.29
N PRO A 105 -15.86 -3.02 13.18
CA PRO A 105 -15.86 -2.33 11.89
C PRO A 105 -16.64 -1.01 11.94
N MET A 106 -16.09 0.02 11.30
CA MET A 106 -16.64 1.38 11.33
C MET A 106 -17.17 1.85 9.96
N PRO A 107 -18.18 2.72 9.91
CA PRO A 107 -18.76 3.19 8.65
C PRO A 107 -17.77 3.78 7.64
N GLN A 108 -16.71 4.42 8.12
CA GLN A 108 -15.72 5.12 7.30
C GLN A 108 -14.90 4.15 6.42
N THR A 109 -14.61 2.94 6.91
CA THR A 109 -13.84 1.95 6.13
C THR A 109 -14.67 1.26 5.06
N ARG A 110 -16.01 1.31 5.18
CA ARG A 110 -16.95 0.59 4.30
C ARG A 110 -16.78 0.98 2.84
N PHE A 111 -16.58 2.26 2.55
CA PHE A 111 -16.45 2.74 1.17
C PHE A 111 -15.22 2.17 0.48
N VAL A 112 -14.05 2.29 1.12
CA VAL A 112 -12.78 1.80 0.57
C VAL A 112 -12.79 0.27 0.48
N LEU A 113 -13.32 -0.41 1.50
CA LEU A 113 -13.46 -1.86 1.51
C LEU A 113 -14.39 -2.35 0.39
N LYS A 114 -15.54 -1.69 0.17
CA LYS A 114 -16.45 -2.06 -0.92
C LYS A 114 -15.73 -1.96 -2.27
N LYS A 115 -15.00 -0.86 -2.50
CA LYS A 115 -14.22 -0.68 -3.73
C LYS A 115 -13.13 -1.74 -3.91
N SER A 116 -12.47 -2.16 -2.83
CA SER A 116 -11.47 -3.24 -2.92
C SER A 116 -12.13 -4.59 -3.24
N LEU A 117 -13.28 -4.88 -2.61
CA LEU A 117 -14.03 -6.12 -2.86
C LEU A 117 -14.58 -6.19 -4.29
N ASP A 118 -15.10 -5.08 -4.82
CA ASP A 118 -15.58 -4.95 -6.20
C ASP A 118 -14.47 -5.19 -7.25
N LEU A 119 -13.21 -4.91 -6.89
CA LEU A 119 -12.03 -5.19 -7.71
C LEU A 119 -11.55 -6.65 -7.60
N GLY A 120 -12.24 -7.49 -6.80
CA GLY A 120 -11.86 -8.88 -6.56
C GLY A 120 -10.66 -9.03 -5.60
N ILE A 121 -10.22 -7.95 -4.96
CA ILE A 121 -9.09 -8.00 -4.02
C ILE A 121 -9.49 -8.83 -2.81
N LYS A 122 -8.57 -9.68 -2.33
CA LYS A 122 -8.74 -10.56 -1.16
C LYS A 122 -8.15 -9.89 0.09
N PRO A 123 -8.96 -9.42 1.05
CA PRO A 123 -8.45 -8.76 2.24
C PRO A 123 -7.82 -9.73 3.24
N ILE A 124 -6.82 -9.26 3.98
CA ILE A 124 -6.39 -9.85 5.26
C ILE A 124 -6.97 -9.00 6.38
N VAL A 125 -7.68 -9.61 7.32
CA VAL A 125 -8.29 -8.90 8.45
C VAL A 125 -7.32 -8.88 9.62
N VAL A 126 -6.99 -7.68 10.10
CA VAL A 126 -6.12 -7.48 11.26
C VAL A 126 -6.97 -6.91 12.40
N ILE A 127 -7.21 -7.75 13.41
CA ILE A 127 -7.91 -7.37 14.64
C ILE A 127 -6.89 -6.79 15.61
N ASN A 128 -6.83 -5.46 15.69
CA ASN A 128 -5.81 -4.72 16.43
C ASN A 128 -6.27 -4.32 17.83
N LYS A 129 -5.32 -3.93 18.68
CA LYS A 129 -5.51 -3.53 20.08
C LYS A 129 -6.09 -4.65 20.95
N ILE A 130 -5.64 -5.88 20.73
CA ILE A 130 -6.00 -7.03 21.59
C ILE A 130 -5.51 -6.88 23.03
N ASP A 131 -4.57 -5.95 23.30
CA ASP A 131 -4.10 -5.59 24.62
C ASP A 131 -5.07 -4.68 25.42
N ARG A 132 -6.09 -4.14 24.76
CA ARG A 132 -7.05 -3.21 25.38
C ARG A 132 -7.95 -3.96 26.37
N PRO A 133 -8.13 -3.45 27.61
CA PRO A 133 -9.10 -4.01 28.54
C PRO A 133 -10.52 -4.02 27.94
N GLY A 134 -11.19 -5.17 28.00
CA GLY A 134 -12.52 -5.35 27.44
C GLY A 134 -12.56 -5.69 25.95
N ALA A 135 -11.40 -5.86 25.29
CA ALA A 135 -11.34 -6.34 23.91
C ALA A 135 -12.14 -7.64 23.74
N ARG A 136 -12.84 -7.74 22.61
CA ARG A 136 -13.79 -8.79 22.25
C ARG A 136 -13.53 -9.26 20.80
N PRO A 137 -12.30 -9.75 20.53
CA PRO A 137 -11.83 -10.01 19.16
C PRO A 137 -12.69 -11.01 18.39
N GLU A 138 -13.19 -12.07 19.03
CA GLU A 138 -14.06 -13.06 18.37
C GLU A 138 -15.40 -12.46 17.91
N GLU A 139 -16.01 -11.60 18.75
CA GLU A 139 -17.25 -10.91 18.38
C GLU A 139 -16.99 -9.94 17.22
N VAL A 140 -15.87 -9.21 17.25
CA VAL A 140 -15.49 -8.30 16.17
C VAL A 140 -15.25 -9.04 14.86
N VAL A 141 -14.65 -10.24 14.89
CA VAL A 141 -14.51 -11.07 13.67
C VAL A 141 -15.87 -11.37 13.05
N ASN A 142 -16.87 -11.74 13.86
CA ASN A 142 -18.23 -11.97 13.35
C ASN A 142 -18.84 -10.69 12.76
N MET A 143 -18.63 -9.54 13.40
CA MET A 143 -19.08 -8.24 12.85
C MET A 143 -18.41 -7.90 11.51
N VAL A 144 -17.14 -8.25 11.34
CA VAL A 144 -16.42 -8.06 10.07
C VAL A 144 -16.97 -9.01 9.00
N PHE A 145 -17.29 -10.25 9.36
CA PHE A 145 -17.94 -11.20 8.46
C PHE A 145 -19.31 -10.68 7.97
N ASP A 146 -20.14 -10.17 8.90
CA ASP A 146 -21.42 -9.56 8.56
C ASP A 146 -21.23 -8.35 7.62
N LEU A 147 -20.22 -7.52 7.87
CA LEU A 147 -19.87 -6.41 6.98
C LEU A 147 -19.51 -6.89 5.58
N PHE A 148 -18.72 -7.97 5.44
CA PHE A 148 -18.35 -8.50 4.13
C PHE A 148 -19.59 -9.01 3.38
N CYS A 149 -20.51 -9.67 4.08
CA CYS A 149 -21.80 -10.09 3.52
C CYS A 149 -22.63 -8.89 3.05
N GLU A 150 -22.73 -7.84 3.86
CA GLU A 150 -23.43 -6.60 3.51
C GLU A 150 -22.81 -5.86 2.31
N LEU A 151 -21.52 -6.07 2.05
CA LEU A 151 -20.78 -5.47 0.94
C LEU A 151 -20.69 -6.38 -0.30
N ASP A 152 -21.48 -7.46 -0.35
CA ASP A 152 -21.51 -8.43 -1.45
C ASP A 152 -20.14 -9.08 -1.74
N ALA A 153 -19.37 -9.41 -0.70
CA ALA A 153 -18.13 -10.17 -0.85
C ALA A 153 -18.40 -11.56 -1.47
N ASN A 154 -17.51 -12.01 -2.34
CA ASN A 154 -17.59 -13.34 -2.93
C ASN A 154 -17.06 -14.44 -1.97
N GLU A 155 -17.22 -15.72 -2.34
CA GLU A 155 -16.82 -16.86 -1.49
C GLU A 155 -15.33 -16.82 -1.10
N ASP A 156 -14.44 -16.51 -2.05
CA ASP A 156 -13.00 -16.38 -1.80
C ASP A 156 -12.67 -15.22 -0.84
N GLN A 157 -13.49 -14.18 -0.82
CA GLN A 157 -13.31 -13.01 0.05
C GLN A 157 -13.93 -13.22 1.44
N LEU A 158 -14.92 -14.09 1.58
CA LEU A 158 -15.55 -14.45 2.85
C LEU A 158 -14.66 -15.39 3.68
N ASP A 159 -13.77 -16.17 3.05
CA ASP A 159 -12.71 -16.95 3.69
C ASP A 159 -11.44 -16.09 3.93
N PHE A 160 -11.62 -14.90 4.52
CA PHE A 160 -10.50 -14.00 4.76
C PHE A 160 -9.59 -14.52 5.88
N PRO A 161 -8.26 -14.47 5.72
CA PRO A 161 -7.34 -14.76 6.81
C PRO A 161 -7.40 -13.69 7.90
N ILE A 162 -7.20 -14.12 9.15
CA ILE A 162 -7.26 -13.26 10.33
C ILE A 162 -5.90 -13.23 11.00
N VAL A 163 -5.49 -12.03 11.44
CA VAL A 163 -4.34 -11.82 12.31
C VAL A 163 -4.79 -10.98 13.51
N TYR A 164 -4.44 -11.42 14.71
CA TYR A 164 -4.69 -10.67 15.94
C TYR A 164 -3.43 -9.90 16.31
N ALA A 165 -3.54 -8.58 16.49
CA ALA A 165 -2.39 -7.72 16.70
C ALA A 165 -2.55 -6.79 17.91
N SER A 166 -1.43 -6.45 18.51
CA SER A 166 -1.28 -5.24 19.29
C SER A 166 -0.14 -4.43 18.68
N ALA A 167 -0.49 -3.47 17.84
CA ALA A 167 0.48 -2.54 17.26
C ALA A 167 1.29 -1.80 18.34
N LYS A 168 0.65 -1.49 19.48
CA LYS A 168 1.29 -0.82 20.63
C LYS A 168 2.39 -1.66 21.25
N LEU A 169 2.15 -2.97 21.41
CA LEU A 169 3.14 -3.90 21.95
C LEU A 169 4.07 -4.47 20.86
N GLY A 170 3.78 -4.21 19.59
CA GLY A 170 4.53 -4.73 18.46
C GLY A 170 4.37 -6.23 18.26
N ILE A 171 3.21 -6.80 18.60
CA ILE A 171 2.96 -8.25 18.50
C ILE A 171 1.84 -8.58 17.52
N ALA A 172 1.97 -9.69 16.81
CA ALA A 172 0.95 -10.30 15.97
C ALA A 172 0.85 -11.80 16.25
N LYS A 173 -0.37 -12.34 16.13
CA LYS A 173 -0.71 -13.73 16.41
C LYS A 173 -1.66 -14.27 15.36
N ARG A 174 -1.59 -15.57 15.07
CA ARG A 174 -2.56 -16.26 14.21
C ARG A 174 -3.78 -16.68 15.02
N GLU A 175 -3.56 -17.18 16.23
CA GLU A 175 -4.59 -17.49 17.21
C GLU A 175 -4.41 -16.64 18.47
N LEU A 176 -5.50 -16.28 19.15
CA LEU A 176 -5.43 -15.42 20.35
C LEU A 176 -4.58 -16.02 21.48
N ALA A 177 -4.57 -17.35 21.58
CA ALA A 177 -3.85 -18.12 22.58
C ALA A 177 -2.34 -18.22 22.31
N ASP A 178 -1.87 -17.89 21.11
CA ASP A 178 -0.45 -17.99 20.75
C ASP A 178 0.39 -17.05 21.60
N GLU A 179 1.61 -17.47 21.95
CA GLU A 179 2.62 -16.55 22.47
C GLU A 179 3.30 -15.82 21.30
N SER A 180 3.56 -14.54 21.46
CA SER A 180 4.21 -13.72 20.45
C SER A 180 4.88 -12.51 21.10
N ASP A 181 6.06 -12.17 20.60
CA ASP A 181 6.87 -11.03 21.01
C ASP A 181 7.20 -10.08 19.85
N ASN A 182 6.64 -10.35 18.65
CA ASN A 182 6.95 -9.62 17.42
C ASN A 182 5.78 -9.71 16.39
N LEU A 183 5.96 -9.08 15.23
CA LEU A 183 4.99 -9.06 14.12
C LEU A 183 5.18 -10.20 13.09
N GLU A 184 5.97 -11.23 13.39
CA GLU A 184 6.29 -12.32 12.45
C GLU A 184 5.03 -12.93 11.84
N ALA A 185 4.02 -13.22 12.67
CA ALA A 185 2.75 -13.78 12.19
C ALA A 185 2.06 -12.90 11.13
N LEU A 186 2.19 -11.57 11.22
CA LEU A 186 1.65 -10.65 10.21
C LEU A 186 2.49 -10.70 8.93
N PHE A 187 3.82 -10.68 9.04
CA PHE A 187 4.70 -10.73 7.86
C PHE A 187 4.57 -12.05 7.09
N GLU A 188 4.51 -13.18 7.81
CA GLU A 188 4.25 -14.49 7.21
C GLU A 188 2.88 -14.53 6.54
N MET A 189 1.84 -14.03 7.20
CA MET A 189 0.49 -13.99 6.62
C MET A 189 0.48 -13.21 5.31
N ILE A 190 1.15 -12.06 5.26
CA ILE A 190 1.29 -11.27 4.03
C ILE A 190 2.04 -12.06 2.95
N GLY A 191 3.15 -12.72 3.31
CA GLY A 191 3.92 -13.53 2.37
C GLY A 191 3.13 -14.71 1.77
N GLU A 192 2.31 -15.36 2.60
CA GLU A 192 1.50 -16.54 2.26
C GLU A 192 0.23 -16.21 1.48
N ARG A 193 -0.48 -15.14 1.84
CA ARG A 193 -1.84 -14.88 1.36
C ARG A 193 -1.95 -13.77 0.33
N VAL A 194 -0.96 -12.88 0.26
CA VAL A 194 -0.92 -11.86 -0.80
C VAL A 194 -0.23 -12.47 -2.01
N ASP A 195 -0.91 -12.44 -3.15
CA ASP A 195 -0.33 -12.91 -4.41
C ASP A 195 0.84 -12.00 -4.83
N PRO A 196 1.88 -12.55 -5.49
CA PRO A 196 2.86 -11.71 -6.16
C PRO A 196 2.17 -10.86 -7.26
N PRO A 197 2.71 -9.68 -7.59
CA PRO A 197 2.17 -8.86 -8.67
C PRO A 197 2.11 -9.67 -9.96
N VAL A 198 0.95 -9.66 -10.63
CA VAL A 198 0.82 -10.23 -11.98
C VAL A 198 1.56 -9.31 -12.94
N ALA A 199 2.76 -9.73 -13.32
CA ALA A 199 3.73 -8.91 -14.02
C ALA A 199 4.55 -9.79 -14.96
N ASP A 200 4.75 -9.35 -16.21
CA ASP A 200 5.71 -9.95 -17.12
C ASP A 200 6.93 -9.03 -17.28
N PRO A 201 8.07 -9.35 -16.65
CA PRO A 201 9.30 -8.55 -16.78
C PRO A 201 9.88 -8.52 -18.19
N GLN A 202 9.48 -9.44 -19.08
CA GLN A 202 9.95 -9.53 -20.47
C GLN A 202 9.01 -8.83 -21.45
N ALA A 203 7.78 -8.51 -21.04
CA ALA A 203 6.87 -7.72 -21.84
C ALA A 203 7.36 -6.26 -21.97
N PRO A 204 6.87 -5.50 -22.97
CA PRO A 204 7.20 -4.08 -23.11
C PRO A 204 6.87 -3.29 -21.83
N PHE A 205 7.69 -2.29 -21.52
CA PHE A 205 7.48 -1.45 -20.34
C PHE A 205 6.07 -0.84 -20.35
N GLN A 206 5.39 -0.94 -19.20
CA GLN A 206 4.08 -0.34 -19.00
C GLN A 206 3.88 0.05 -17.54
N MET A 207 3.51 1.31 -17.30
CA MET A 207 3.27 1.86 -15.98
C MET A 207 2.17 2.91 -16.04
N LEU A 208 1.11 2.71 -15.27
CA LEU A 208 0.05 3.70 -15.09
C LEU A 208 0.46 4.72 -14.01
N VAL A 209 0.37 6.02 -14.32
CA VAL A 209 0.57 7.09 -13.34
C VAL A 209 -0.66 7.21 -12.45
N THR A 210 -0.53 6.85 -11.18
CA THR A 210 -1.64 6.81 -10.21
C THR A 210 -1.72 8.06 -9.35
N SER A 211 -0.56 8.65 -9.03
CA SER A 211 -0.44 9.92 -8.31
C SER A 211 0.65 10.80 -8.90
N ILE A 212 0.53 12.11 -8.64
CA ILE A 212 1.49 13.12 -9.06
C ILE A 212 1.87 13.92 -7.85
N ASP A 213 3.15 14.26 -7.77
CA ASP A 213 3.66 15.21 -6.82
C ASP A 213 4.58 16.24 -7.52
N TYR A 214 4.97 17.27 -6.80
CA TYR A 214 5.91 18.28 -7.24
C TYR A 214 7.05 18.45 -6.25
N ASN A 215 8.26 18.19 -6.72
CA ASN A 215 9.48 18.43 -5.96
C ASN A 215 10.20 19.68 -6.49
N LYS A 216 10.61 20.58 -5.61
CA LYS A 216 11.28 21.85 -5.99
C LYS A 216 12.58 21.66 -6.79
N PHE A 217 13.28 20.54 -6.62
CA PHE A 217 14.56 20.27 -7.25
C PHE A 217 14.46 19.34 -8.45
N ILE A 218 13.49 18.42 -8.42
CA ILE A 218 13.34 17.36 -9.44
C ILE A 218 12.23 17.73 -10.46
N GLY A 219 11.32 18.63 -10.08
CA GLY A 219 10.15 19.03 -10.86
C GLY A 219 8.96 18.14 -10.58
N ARG A 220 8.08 18.01 -11.57
CA ARG A 220 6.89 17.16 -11.52
C ARG A 220 7.29 15.69 -11.52
N THR A 221 6.69 14.92 -10.63
CA THR A 221 6.92 13.48 -10.51
C THR A 221 5.61 12.72 -10.61
N GLY A 222 5.66 11.51 -11.15
CA GLY A 222 4.53 10.60 -11.22
C GLY A 222 4.87 9.29 -10.54
N THR A 223 3.97 8.78 -9.72
CA THR A 223 4.13 7.50 -9.03
C THR A 223 3.14 6.49 -9.58
N GLY A 224 3.54 5.22 -9.60
CA GLY A 224 2.73 4.12 -10.12
C GLY A 224 3.39 2.76 -9.92
N LYS A 225 2.61 1.70 -10.13
CA LYS A 225 3.11 0.32 -10.23
C LYS A 225 3.52 0.04 -11.68
N ILE A 226 4.71 -0.51 -11.88
CA ILE A 226 5.11 -1.06 -13.17
C ILE A 226 4.33 -2.35 -13.39
N VAL A 227 3.49 -2.39 -14.42
CA VAL A 227 2.66 -3.55 -14.74
C VAL A 227 3.47 -4.56 -15.55
N ASN A 228 4.25 -4.07 -16.52
CA ASN A 228 5.03 -4.90 -17.43
C ASN A 228 6.42 -4.32 -17.67
N GLY A 229 7.35 -5.21 -18.01
CA GLY A 229 8.70 -4.88 -18.41
C GLY A 229 9.61 -4.38 -17.29
N SER A 230 10.56 -3.55 -17.67
CA SER A 230 11.47 -2.90 -16.76
C SER A 230 11.88 -1.54 -17.31
N ILE A 231 12.41 -0.69 -16.45
CA ILE A 231 12.83 0.65 -16.83
C ILE A 231 14.12 1.04 -16.14
N ARG A 232 15.00 1.77 -16.85
CA ARG A 232 16.23 2.33 -16.28
C ARG A 232 16.19 3.85 -16.18
N SER A 233 16.90 4.37 -15.18
CA SER A 233 17.13 5.82 -15.10
C SER A 233 17.88 6.31 -16.34
N GLY A 234 17.45 7.43 -16.91
CA GLY A 234 18.02 7.98 -18.15
C GLY A 234 17.45 7.41 -19.45
N GLU A 235 16.53 6.45 -19.38
CA GLU A 235 15.87 5.84 -20.55
C GLU A 235 14.78 6.75 -21.13
N THR A 236 14.51 6.63 -22.43
CA THR A 236 13.42 7.34 -23.09
C THR A 236 12.19 6.45 -23.13
N VAL A 237 11.05 6.96 -22.68
CA VAL A 237 9.76 6.24 -22.67
C VAL A 237 8.71 7.02 -23.45
N ALA A 238 7.70 6.32 -23.92
CA ALA A 238 6.48 6.92 -24.44
C ALA A 238 5.57 7.31 -23.27
N ARG A 239 4.96 8.49 -23.35
CA ARG A 239 3.85 8.95 -22.52
C ARG A 239 2.61 8.98 -23.39
N ILE A 240 1.62 8.19 -23.02
CA ILE A 240 0.30 8.15 -23.64
C ILE A 240 -0.63 8.94 -22.72
N ASP A 241 -1.08 10.10 -23.20
CA ASP A 241 -2.03 10.91 -22.45
C ASP A 241 -3.46 10.34 -22.54
N ARG A 242 -4.40 10.97 -21.83
CA ARG A 242 -5.80 10.51 -21.75
C ARG A 242 -6.53 10.55 -23.09
N ASP A 243 -6.08 11.37 -24.03
CA ASP A 243 -6.64 11.45 -25.39
C ASP A 243 -5.98 10.44 -26.34
N GLY A 244 -5.05 9.62 -25.82
CA GLY A 244 -4.28 8.64 -26.58
C GLY A 244 -3.13 9.24 -27.37
N LYS A 245 -2.81 10.52 -27.18
CA LYS A 245 -1.69 11.14 -27.86
C LYS A 245 -0.38 10.67 -27.21
N VAL A 246 0.50 10.18 -28.06
CA VAL A 246 1.80 9.64 -27.68
C VAL A 246 2.87 10.70 -27.83
N THR A 247 3.65 10.91 -26.77
CA THR A 247 4.83 11.78 -26.76
C THR A 247 5.99 11.04 -26.14
N SER A 248 7.24 11.32 -26.55
CA SER A 248 8.40 10.71 -25.91
C SER A 248 8.99 11.64 -24.86
N GLY A 249 9.52 11.09 -23.78
CA GLY A 249 10.26 11.84 -22.78
C GLY A 249 11.32 10.97 -22.11
N ARG A 250 12.33 11.62 -21.54
CA ARG A 250 13.46 10.94 -20.91
C ARG A 250 13.30 10.94 -19.40
N ILE A 251 13.47 9.78 -18.79
CA ILE A 251 13.45 9.63 -17.34
C ILE A 251 14.68 10.29 -16.75
N SER A 252 14.51 11.39 -16.04
CA SER A 252 15.61 12.12 -15.39
C SER A 252 15.99 11.51 -14.05
N LYS A 253 15.00 10.99 -13.31
CA LYS A 253 15.18 10.24 -12.07
C LYS A 253 14.16 9.13 -11.96
N LEU A 254 14.63 8.01 -11.42
CA LEU A 254 13.83 6.86 -11.02
C LEU A 254 14.02 6.68 -9.51
N LEU A 255 12.94 6.75 -8.75
CA LEU A 255 12.97 6.67 -7.29
C LEU A 255 12.14 5.47 -6.83
N GLY A 256 12.72 4.66 -5.95
CA GLY A 256 12.03 3.63 -5.19
C GLY A 256 11.81 4.07 -3.76
N TYR A 257 11.24 3.17 -2.97
CA TYR A 257 11.02 3.38 -1.54
C TYR A 257 11.89 2.41 -0.75
N GLN A 258 12.52 2.91 0.31
CA GLN A 258 13.15 2.12 1.36
C GLN A 258 12.71 2.68 2.72
N GLY A 259 11.84 1.95 3.41
CA GLY A 259 11.10 2.54 4.51
C GLY A 259 10.27 3.71 4.01
N LEU A 260 10.37 4.83 4.71
CA LEU A 260 9.71 6.09 4.38
C LEU A 260 10.54 6.98 3.44
N GLN A 261 11.77 6.58 3.12
CA GLN A 261 12.67 7.39 2.29
C GLN A 261 12.54 7.01 0.83
N GLN A 262 12.54 8.01 -0.05
CA GLN A 262 12.74 7.78 -1.48
C GLN A 262 14.23 7.66 -1.78
N VAL A 263 14.60 6.58 -2.48
CA VAL A 263 15.98 6.28 -2.87
C VAL A 263 16.08 6.22 -4.38
N GLU A 264 17.17 6.73 -4.95
CA GLU A 264 17.40 6.63 -6.40
C GLU A 264 17.69 5.17 -6.80
N LEU A 265 17.04 4.73 -7.87
CA LEU A 265 17.22 3.41 -8.46
C LEU A 265 17.87 3.54 -9.84
N GLU A 266 18.75 2.61 -10.16
CA GLU A 266 19.28 2.48 -11.53
C GLU A 266 18.29 1.80 -12.46
N GLN A 267 17.53 0.84 -11.92
CA GLN A 267 16.53 0.04 -12.65
C GLN A 267 15.38 -0.34 -11.72
N ALA A 268 14.19 -0.47 -12.28
CA ALA A 268 13.02 -1.06 -11.63
C ALA A 268 12.30 -2.01 -12.60
N THR A 269 11.56 -2.99 -12.07
CA THR A 269 10.89 -4.01 -12.87
C THR A 269 9.41 -4.13 -12.52
N ALA A 270 8.69 -4.91 -13.31
CA ALA A 270 7.28 -5.17 -13.12
C ALA A 270 6.98 -5.67 -11.69
N GLY A 271 5.96 -5.07 -11.08
CA GLY A 271 5.61 -5.23 -9.67
C GLY A 271 6.13 -4.12 -8.75
N ASP A 272 7.21 -3.41 -9.12
CA ASP A 272 7.72 -2.29 -8.31
C ASP A 272 6.78 -1.08 -8.36
N ILE A 273 6.64 -0.43 -7.21
CA ILE A 273 6.03 0.90 -7.09
C ILE A 273 7.16 1.94 -7.09
N VAL A 274 7.18 2.79 -8.11
CA VAL A 274 8.25 3.76 -8.33
C VAL A 274 7.70 5.15 -8.60
N THR A 275 8.51 6.15 -8.29
CA THR A 275 8.29 7.55 -8.68
C THR A 275 9.26 7.91 -9.80
N ILE A 276 8.71 8.40 -10.92
CA ILE A 276 9.46 8.81 -12.10
C ILE A 276 9.40 10.33 -12.27
N ALA A 277 10.53 10.91 -12.67
CA ALA A 277 10.64 12.31 -13.07
C ALA A 277 11.18 12.44 -14.51
N GLY A 278 10.98 13.61 -15.12
CA GLY A 278 11.49 13.92 -16.47
C GLY A 278 10.45 14.41 -17.47
N PHE A 279 9.20 14.55 -17.04
CA PHE A 279 8.08 15.03 -17.86
C PHE A 279 7.55 16.35 -17.28
N GLU A 280 7.56 17.42 -18.08
CA GLU A 280 6.98 18.72 -17.68
C GLU A 280 5.46 18.62 -17.45
N GLU A 281 4.78 17.88 -18.34
CA GLU A 281 3.33 17.73 -18.33
C GLU A 281 2.90 16.27 -18.09
N LEU A 282 3.23 15.67 -16.95
CA LEU A 282 2.75 14.31 -16.64
C LEU A 282 1.36 14.34 -16.01
N GLY A 283 0.35 13.64 -16.52
CA GLY A 283 -1.01 13.61 -15.98
C GLY A 283 -1.34 12.36 -15.14
N ILE A 284 -2.31 12.49 -14.23
CA ILE A 284 -2.87 11.31 -13.53
C ILE A 284 -3.61 10.46 -14.56
N SER A 285 -3.55 9.13 -14.42
CA SER A 285 -4.17 8.18 -15.35
C SER A 285 -3.59 8.23 -16.77
N GLU A 286 -2.37 8.72 -16.93
CA GLU A 286 -1.58 8.57 -18.16
C GLU A 286 -0.69 7.34 -18.05
N THR A 287 -0.33 6.76 -19.19
CA THR A 287 0.51 5.56 -19.24
C THR A 287 1.91 5.92 -19.74
N LEU A 288 2.92 5.55 -18.95
CA LEU A 288 4.30 5.50 -19.41
C LEU A 288 4.55 4.10 -19.98
N ALA A 289 5.02 4.04 -21.22
CA ALA A 289 5.14 2.79 -21.97
C ALA A 289 6.46 2.71 -22.75
N ASP A 290 6.75 1.52 -23.25
CA ASP A 290 7.82 1.28 -24.21
C ASP A 290 7.68 2.19 -25.44
N THR A 291 8.81 2.66 -25.97
CA THR A 291 8.82 3.59 -27.12
C THR A 291 8.52 2.91 -28.45
N GLU A 292 8.89 1.64 -28.61
CA GLU A 292 8.70 0.88 -29.85
C GLU A 292 7.33 0.21 -29.89
N HIS A 293 6.83 -0.22 -28.72
CA HIS A 293 5.56 -0.93 -28.56
C HIS A 293 4.69 -0.27 -27.47
N PRO A 294 4.23 0.98 -27.65
CA PRO A 294 3.44 1.68 -26.64
C PRO A 294 2.06 1.05 -26.47
N VAL A 295 1.75 0.62 -25.24
CA VAL A 295 0.44 0.09 -24.86
C VAL A 295 -0.08 0.87 -23.65
N ALA A 296 -1.32 1.35 -23.75
CA ALA A 296 -2.00 2.11 -22.70
C ALA A 296 -2.49 1.21 -21.57
#